data_AF-A0A329B3M5-F1
#
_entry.id   AF-A0A329B3M5-F1
#
_cell.length_a   1.000
_cell.length_b   1.000
_cell.length_c   1.000
_cell.angle_alpha   90.00
_cell.angle_beta   90.00
_cell.angle_gamma   90.00
#
_symmetry.space_group_name_H-M   'P 1'
#
loop_
_entity.id
_entity.type
_entity.pdbx_description
1 polymer ?
#
loop_
_entity_poly.entity_id
_entity_poly.type
_entity_poly.pdbx_seq_one_letter_code
_entity_poly.pdbx_strand_id
1 'polypeptide(L)'
;MNRRTLLLTLLFLLLAGSLFAGYSAWQRKDVQRIDPSTVQNAVADDQAAAVAALRDPRFTLEIRRFGVTVDKFRQRAMLMRLDEAGASGMLLLQEPKEYPYTGADRAFVAAQRENNVFGYALRDWVMCWPIPVIAAGPPRDVADPYADRMASRIGAADNGAGIQSPLYIRLDEIHTEHGDEVVDRLFEFFDTHPNLPAVVVLVEDGLNTRASMRTLGEDYLEQARRSAFFVPERRTCPHFCVRGGLKISSHVRA
;
A
#
# COMPACT_ATOMS: atom_id res chain seq x y z
N MET A 1 -0.56 10.90 55.42
CA MET A 1 -0.03 9.96 54.41
C MET A 1 0.93 9.00 55.14
N ASN A 2 0.63 7.70 55.18
CA ASN A 2 1.28 6.77 56.11
C ASN A 2 2.63 6.25 55.56
N ARG A 3 3.62 6.02 56.44
CA ARG A 3 4.98 5.56 56.05
C ARG A 3 4.96 4.27 55.20
N ARG A 4 3.98 3.39 55.44
CA ARG A 4 3.76 2.16 54.65
C ARG A 4 3.26 2.44 53.23
N THR A 5 2.36 3.39 53.05
CA THR A 5 1.89 3.79 51.70
C THR A 5 3.00 4.45 50.90
N LEU A 6 3.89 5.21 51.54
CA LEU A 6 5.01 5.87 50.86
C LEU A 6 6.07 4.88 50.37
N LEU A 7 6.36 3.83 51.16
CA LEU A 7 7.28 2.75 50.78
C LEU A 7 6.74 1.92 49.61
N LEU A 8 5.43 1.64 49.59
CA LEU A 8 4.80 0.88 48.51
C LEU A 8 4.79 1.67 47.19
N THR A 9 4.53 2.99 47.23
CA THR A 9 4.60 3.83 46.03
C THR A 9 6.02 3.93 45.48
N LEU A 10 7.03 3.99 46.34
CA LEU A 10 8.43 4.06 45.93
C LEU A 10 8.90 2.76 45.28
N LEU A 11 8.45 1.61 45.80
CA LEU A 11 8.74 0.30 45.23
C LEU A 11 8.10 0.12 43.85
N PHE A 12 6.85 0.58 43.68
CA PHE A 12 6.18 0.57 42.37
C PHE A 12 6.86 1.46 41.34
N LEU A 13 7.31 2.66 41.73
CA LEU A 13 8.02 3.58 40.83
C LEU A 13 9.38 3.02 40.39
N LEU A 14 10.11 2.37 41.30
CA LEU A 14 11.38 1.72 40.97
C LEU A 14 11.19 0.54 40.01
N LEU A 15 10.12 -0.24 40.19
CA LEU A 15 9.81 -1.39 39.33
C LEU A 15 9.30 -0.95 37.95
N ALA A 16 8.52 0.14 37.87
CA ALA A 16 8.13 0.74 36.60
C ALA A 16 9.34 1.35 35.86
N GLY A 17 10.25 2.00 36.58
CA GLY A 17 11.47 2.58 36.02
C GLY A 17 12.42 1.51 35.45
N SER A 18 12.59 0.38 36.14
CA SER A 18 13.44 -0.72 35.66
C SER A 18 12.84 -1.45 34.46
N LEU A 19 11.51 -1.63 34.42
CA LEU A 19 10.81 -2.16 33.24
C LEU A 19 10.93 -1.24 32.03
N PHE A 20 10.81 0.09 32.22
CA PHE A 20 10.97 1.07 31.15
C PHE A 20 12.42 1.13 30.62
N ALA A 21 13.40 1.09 31.51
CA ALA A 21 14.82 1.02 31.13
C ALA A 21 15.17 -0.27 30.38
N GLY A 22 14.62 -1.41 30.82
CA GLY A 22 14.79 -2.69 30.13
C GLY A 22 14.13 -2.71 28.74
N TYR A 23 12.91 -2.19 28.63
CA TYR A 23 12.18 -2.10 27.36
C TYR A 23 12.87 -1.18 26.34
N SER A 24 13.37 -0.02 26.80
CA SER A 24 14.09 0.93 25.94
C SER A 24 15.50 0.44 25.53
N ALA A 25 16.16 -0.37 26.35
CA ALA A 25 17.41 -1.02 26.00
C ALA A 25 17.21 -2.18 25.01
N TRP A 26 16.11 -2.93 25.13
CA TRP A 26 15.75 -4.00 24.20
C TRP A 26 15.41 -3.47 22.80
N GLN A 27 14.65 -2.37 22.69
CA GLN A 27 14.37 -1.73 21.39
C GLN A 27 15.63 -1.23 20.65
N ARG A 28 16.74 -1.00 21.34
CA ARG A 28 17.98 -0.50 20.71
C ARG A 28 18.88 -1.60 20.13
N LYS A 29 18.67 -2.87 20.49
CA LYS A 29 19.57 -3.97 20.06
C LYS A 29 19.35 -4.43 18.62
N ASP A 30 18.15 -4.24 18.06
CA ASP A 30 17.78 -4.76 16.73
C ASP A 30 17.62 -3.69 15.65
N VAL A 31 18.02 -2.43 15.91
CA VAL A 31 18.08 -1.42 14.85
C VAL A 31 19.47 -1.45 14.25
N GLN A 32 19.64 -2.15 13.12
CA GLN A 32 20.72 -1.84 12.19
C GLN A 32 20.61 -0.35 11.87
N ARG A 33 21.52 0.44 12.45
CA ARG A 33 21.59 1.88 12.21
C ARG A 33 22.07 2.04 10.77
N ILE A 34 21.13 2.16 9.85
CA ILE A 34 21.41 2.56 8.47
C ILE A 34 22.19 3.87 8.58
N ASP A 35 23.41 3.87 8.06
CA ASP A 35 24.27 5.05 8.13
C ASP A 35 23.55 6.18 7.38
N PRO A 36 23.27 7.31 8.06
CA PRO A 36 22.58 8.44 7.46
C PRO A 36 23.23 8.90 6.17
N SER A 37 24.57 8.80 6.09
CA SER A 37 25.32 9.16 4.88
C SER A 37 25.02 8.23 3.71
N THR A 38 24.77 6.94 3.93
CA THR A 38 24.41 6.00 2.87
C THR A 38 23.00 6.27 2.35
N VAL A 39 22.05 6.62 3.22
CA VAL A 39 20.71 7.06 2.81
C VAL A 39 20.78 8.39 2.08
N GLN A 40 21.57 9.34 2.58
CA GLN A 40 21.71 10.66 1.93
C GLN A 40 22.41 10.56 0.59
N ASN A 41 23.41 9.70 0.45
CA ASN A 41 24.10 9.47 -0.82
C ASN A 41 23.19 8.74 -1.82
N ALA A 42 22.44 7.74 -1.38
CA ALA A 42 21.45 7.08 -2.22
C ALA A 42 20.35 8.06 -2.68
N VAL A 43 19.86 8.93 -1.78
CA VAL A 43 18.88 9.97 -2.11
C VAL A 43 19.49 11.03 -3.03
N ALA A 44 20.76 11.40 -2.85
CA ALA A 44 21.45 12.37 -3.70
C ALA A 44 21.72 11.82 -5.11
N ASP A 45 22.11 10.54 -5.21
CA ASP A 45 22.27 9.86 -6.50
C ASP A 45 20.92 9.70 -7.22
N ASP A 46 19.86 9.34 -6.49
CA ASP A 46 18.51 9.21 -7.04
C ASP A 46 17.96 10.59 -7.47
N GLN A 47 18.26 11.66 -6.72
CA GLN A 47 17.96 13.04 -7.11
C GLN A 47 18.77 13.49 -8.34
N ALA A 48 20.06 13.14 -8.43
CA ALA A 48 20.89 13.47 -9.58
C ALA A 48 20.42 12.71 -10.83
N ALA A 49 20.04 11.44 -10.69
CA ALA A 49 19.44 10.62 -11.73
C ALA A 49 18.07 11.15 -12.15
N ALA A 50 17.21 11.55 -11.21
CA ALA A 50 15.91 12.18 -11.49
C ALA A 50 16.07 13.54 -12.21
N VAL A 51 17.04 14.35 -11.82
CA VAL A 51 17.37 15.63 -12.48
C VAL A 51 17.94 15.42 -13.89
N ALA A 52 18.72 14.35 -14.09
CA ALA A 52 19.23 13.97 -15.42
C ALA A 52 18.11 13.39 -16.31
N ALA A 53 17.22 12.58 -15.76
CA ALA A 53 16.03 12.06 -16.45
C ALA A 53 15.04 13.18 -16.80
N LEU A 54 14.94 14.23 -15.98
CA LEU A 54 14.20 15.46 -16.29
C LEU A 54 14.70 16.20 -17.54
N ARG A 55 15.87 15.81 -18.09
CA ARG A 55 16.48 16.40 -19.28
C ARG A 55 16.40 15.51 -20.53
N ASP A 56 15.88 14.27 -20.45
CA ASP A 56 15.55 13.45 -21.64
C ASP A 56 14.04 13.63 -21.97
N PRO A 57 13.70 14.32 -23.08
CA PRO A 57 12.32 14.67 -23.40
C PRO A 57 11.44 13.49 -23.84
N ARG A 58 11.93 12.25 -23.83
CA ARG A 58 11.20 11.11 -24.41
C ARG A 58 10.26 10.38 -23.44
N PHE A 59 10.52 10.40 -22.13
CA PHE A 59 9.66 9.74 -21.13
C PHE A 59 9.88 10.36 -19.74
N THR A 60 8.99 11.24 -19.27
CA THR A 60 9.14 11.80 -17.93
C THR A 60 7.82 11.79 -17.17
N LEU A 61 7.38 10.58 -16.82
CA LEU A 61 6.44 10.40 -15.71
C LEU A 61 7.24 10.36 -14.41
N GLU A 62 6.95 11.29 -13.50
CA GLU A 62 7.56 11.30 -12.18
C GLU A 62 6.58 10.76 -11.15
N ILE A 63 7.00 9.74 -10.39
CA ILE A 63 6.30 9.32 -9.19
C ILE A 63 6.56 10.35 -8.09
N ARG A 64 5.55 11.16 -7.78
CA ARG A 64 5.62 12.17 -6.70
C ARG A 64 5.43 11.57 -5.32
N ARG A 65 4.64 10.50 -5.21
CA ARG A 65 4.29 9.87 -3.94
C ARG A 65 3.82 8.44 -4.17
N PHE A 66 4.09 7.57 -3.21
CA PHE A 66 3.71 6.17 -3.29
C PHE A 66 3.20 5.64 -1.95
N GLY A 67 2.03 5.02 -1.98
CA GLY A 67 1.44 4.23 -0.92
C GLY A 67 1.53 2.76 -1.29
N VAL A 68 2.07 1.91 -0.42
CA VAL A 68 2.07 0.46 -0.67
C VAL A 68 1.83 -0.39 0.56
N THR A 69 1.03 -1.43 0.36
CA THR A 69 0.87 -2.51 1.33
C THR A 69 0.81 -3.86 0.63
N VAL A 70 1.39 -4.86 1.31
CA VAL A 70 1.22 -6.28 0.99
C VAL A 70 0.83 -6.98 2.28
N ASP A 71 -0.39 -7.53 2.31
CA ASP A 71 -0.99 -8.10 3.52
C ASP A 71 -0.85 -7.16 4.74
N LYS A 72 -0.21 -7.59 5.84
CA LYS A 72 -0.02 -6.79 7.05
C LYS A 72 1.12 -5.78 6.93
N PHE A 73 2.01 -5.96 5.95
CA PHE A 73 3.22 -5.16 5.80
C PHE A 73 2.93 -3.84 5.09
N ARG A 74 3.30 -2.75 5.76
CA ARG A 74 3.15 -1.38 5.26
C ARG A 74 4.52 -0.76 5.07
N GLN A 75 4.75 -0.08 3.95
CA GLN A 75 5.90 0.81 3.74
C GLN A 75 7.22 0.18 4.24
N ARG A 76 7.80 0.71 5.33
CA ARG A 76 9.04 0.21 5.91
C ARG A 76 9.01 -1.27 6.29
N ALA A 77 7.91 -1.77 6.84
CA ALA A 77 7.79 -3.19 7.21
C ALA A 77 7.76 -4.11 5.97
N MET A 78 7.26 -3.61 4.83
CA MET A 78 7.31 -4.34 3.57
C MET A 78 8.76 -4.41 3.05
N LEU A 79 9.49 -3.29 3.12
CA LEU A 79 10.91 -3.25 2.73
C LEU A 79 11.75 -4.19 3.59
N MET A 80 11.57 -4.16 4.91
CA MET A 80 12.22 -5.10 5.83
C MET A 80 11.89 -6.55 5.48
N ARG A 81 10.62 -6.84 5.17
CA ARG A 81 10.22 -8.19 4.79
C ARG A 81 10.82 -8.64 3.46
N LEU A 82 11.03 -7.71 2.54
CA LEU A 82 11.70 -7.97 1.26
C LEU A 82 13.19 -8.27 1.47
N ASP A 83 13.86 -7.51 2.34
CA ASP A 83 15.25 -7.77 2.74
C ASP A 83 15.40 -9.14 3.42
N GLU A 84 14.47 -9.49 4.32
CA GLU A 84 14.43 -10.79 4.99
C GLU A 84 14.13 -11.96 4.03
N ALA A 85 13.23 -11.74 3.06
CA ALA A 85 12.89 -12.74 2.06
C ALA A 85 14.06 -13.00 1.09
N GLY A 86 14.80 -11.94 0.73
CA GLY A 86 15.77 -11.98 -0.35
C GLY A 86 15.11 -12.15 -1.73
N ALA A 87 15.94 -12.25 -2.77
CA ALA A 87 15.49 -12.20 -4.17
C ALA A 87 14.49 -13.28 -4.58
N SER A 88 14.48 -14.42 -3.90
CA SER A 88 13.59 -15.56 -4.21
C SER A 88 12.70 -15.97 -3.02
N GLY A 89 12.66 -15.18 -1.95
CA GLY A 89 11.85 -15.51 -0.78
C GLY A 89 10.38 -15.14 -0.97
N MET A 90 9.52 -15.79 -0.19
CA MET A 90 8.10 -15.46 -0.17
C MET A 90 7.88 -14.21 0.68
N LEU A 91 7.18 -13.20 0.13
CA LEU A 91 6.83 -11.99 0.86
C LEU A 91 5.67 -12.23 1.85
N LEU A 92 4.71 -13.07 1.45
CA LEU A 92 3.57 -13.46 2.27
C LEU A 92 3.98 -14.44 3.38
N LEU A 93 3.30 -14.36 4.51
CA LEU A 93 3.52 -15.28 5.62
C LEU A 93 3.00 -16.67 5.26
N GLN A 94 3.74 -17.69 5.65
CA GLN A 94 3.43 -19.08 5.33
C GLN A 94 2.70 -19.79 6.47
N GLU A 95 2.64 -19.19 7.65
CA GLU A 95 1.93 -19.74 8.79
C GLU A 95 0.44 -19.38 8.72
N PRO A 96 -0.48 -20.34 8.57
CA PRO A 96 -1.91 -20.06 8.39
C PRO A 96 -2.54 -19.22 9.52
N LYS A 97 -2.00 -19.36 10.73
CA LYS A 97 -2.47 -18.66 11.94
C LYS A 97 -2.09 -17.19 11.98
N GLU A 98 -1.19 -16.75 11.09
CA GLU A 98 -0.81 -15.35 10.95
C GLU A 98 -1.90 -14.51 10.26
N TYR A 99 -2.91 -15.17 9.70
CA TYR A 99 -4.06 -14.56 9.05
C TYR A 99 -5.32 -14.65 9.91
N PRO A 100 -6.23 -13.66 9.85
CA PRO A 100 -7.50 -13.75 10.55
C PRO A 100 -8.32 -14.97 10.13
N TYR A 101 -8.94 -15.63 11.12
CA TYR A 101 -9.68 -16.89 10.93
C TYR A 101 -10.93 -16.70 10.08
N THR A 102 -11.70 -15.63 10.32
CA THR A 102 -12.97 -15.40 9.60
C THR A 102 -12.74 -14.58 8.32
N GLY A 103 -13.57 -14.82 7.31
CA GLY A 103 -13.58 -14.00 6.10
C GLY A 103 -13.87 -12.52 6.37
N ALA A 104 -14.75 -12.23 7.33
CA ALA A 104 -15.09 -10.88 7.75
C ALA A 104 -13.88 -10.13 8.34
N ASP A 105 -13.11 -10.77 9.22
CA ASP A 105 -11.91 -10.16 9.79
C ASP A 105 -10.84 -9.93 8.72
N ARG A 106 -10.70 -10.85 7.77
CA ARG A 106 -9.79 -10.66 6.61
C ARG A 106 -10.21 -9.49 5.74
N ALA A 107 -11.51 -9.36 5.44
CA ALA A 107 -12.06 -8.24 4.69
C ALA A 107 -11.83 -6.91 5.42
N PHE A 108 -12.06 -6.88 6.74
CA PHE A 108 -11.83 -5.70 7.56
C PHE A 108 -10.35 -5.28 7.57
N VAL A 109 -9.43 -6.23 7.79
CA VAL A 109 -7.99 -5.95 7.74
C VAL A 109 -7.58 -5.46 6.35
N ALA A 110 -8.10 -6.09 5.29
CA ALA A 110 -7.82 -5.67 3.91
C ALA A 110 -8.28 -4.23 3.65
N ALA A 111 -9.54 -3.89 3.97
CA ALA A 111 -10.06 -2.52 3.84
C ALA A 111 -9.15 -1.50 4.56
N GLN A 112 -8.72 -1.81 5.79
CA GLN A 112 -7.78 -0.93 6.50
C GLN A 112 -6.47 -0.74 5.74
N ARG A 113 -5.95 -1.75 5.03
CA ARG A 113 -4.72 -1.61 4.21
C ARG A 113 -4.92 -0.69 3.02
N GLU A 114 -6.07 -0.78 2.37
CA GLU A 114 -6.51 0.19 1.36
C GLU A 114 -6.43 1.63 1.85
N ASN A 115 -7.00 1.88 3.03
CA ASN A 115 -7.09 3.21 3.59
C ASN A 115 -5.71 3.78 3.89
N ASN A 116 -4.81 2.94 4.39
CA ASN A 116 -3.42 3.32 4.60
C ASN A 116 -2.73 3.68 3.28
N VAL A 117 -2.93 2.91 2.21
CA VAL A 117 -2.34 3.18 0.89
C VAL A 117 -2.79 4.54 0.36
N PHE A 118 -4.10 4.82 0.39
CA PHE A 118 -4.63 6.14 0.00
C PHE A 118 -4.10 7.26 0.88
N GLY A 119 -4.09 7.07 2.20
CA GLY A 119 -3.54 8.04 3.14
C GLY A 119 -2.06 8.34 2.90
N TYR A 120 -1.26 7.35 2.49
CA TYR A 120 0.15 7.55 2.17
C TYR A 120 0.36 8.22 0.81
N ALA A 121 -0.43 7.87 -0.19
CA ALA A 121 -0.32 8.35 -1.57
C ALA A 121 -0.89 9.76 -1.75
N LEU A 122 -1.93 10.11 -0.99
CA LEU A 122 -2.67 11.38 -1.14
C LEU A 122 -2.39 12.39 -0.03
N ARG A 123 -1.54 12.06 0.93
CA ARG A 123 -1.07 13.05 1.91
C ARG A 123 -0.48 14.26 1.19
N ASP A 124 -0.89 15.44 1.63
CA ASP A 124 -0.52 16.73 1.04
C ASP A 124 -1.01 16.93 -0.41
N TRP A 125 -2.01 16.16 -0.87
CA TRP A 125 -2.78 16.59 -2.04
C TRP A 125 -3.51 17.89 -1.73
N VAL A 126 -3.56 18.79 -2.71
CA VAL A 126 -4.15 20.11 -2.52
C VAL A 126 -5.63 19.95 -2.18
N MET A 127 -6.03 20.45 -1.01
CA MET A 127 -7.43 20.38 -0.58
C MET A 127 -8.37 21.00 -1.61
N CYS A 128 -9.56 20.42 -1.75
CA CYS A 128 -10.62 20.88 -2.64
C CYS A 128 -10.30 20.87 -4.14
N TRP A 129 -9.14 20.35 -4.56
CA TRP A 129 -8.85 20.10 -5.96
C TRP A 129 -9.31 18.71 -6.38
N PRO A 130 -9.89 18.58 -7.60
CA PRO A 130 -10.19 17.26 -8.13
C PRO A 130 -8.93 16.39 -8.19
N ILE A 131 -9.06 15.14 -7.75
CA ILE A 131 -8.04 14.11 -7.79
C ILE A 131 -8.40 13.18 -8.96
N PRO A 132 -7.68 13.24 -10.08
CA PRO A 132 -7.90 12.32 -11.19
C PRO A 132 -7.38 10.93 -10.81
N VAL A 133 -8.22 9.90 -10.90
CA VAL A 133 -7.90 8.53 -10.47
C VAL A 133 -8.10 7.55 -11.62
N ILE A 134 -7.08 6.72 -11.88
CA ILE A 134 -7.18 5.49 -12.66
C ILE A 134 -7.23 4.34 -11.67
N ALA A 135 -8.27 3.52 -11.72
CA ALA A 135 -8.37 2.33 -10.87
C ALA A 135 -8.02 1.08 -11.67
N ALA A 136 -7.08 0.28 -11.19
CA ALA A 136 -6.62 -0.92 -11.85
C ALA A 136 -6.72 -2.12 -10.90
N GLY A 137 -7.16 -3.25 -11.44
CA GLY A 137 -7.27 -4.48 -10.66
C GLY A 137 -7.41 -5.71 -11.55
N PRO A 138 -7.74 -6.87 -10.96
CA PRO A 138 -7.79 -8.13 -11.68
C PRO A 138 -8.89 -8.11 -12.76
N PRO A 139 -8.86 -9.08 -13.71
CA PRO A 139 -9.92 -9.27 -14.67
C PRO A 139 -11.28 -9.36 -13.99
N ARG A 140 -12.26 -8.66 -14.56
CA ARG A 140 -13.64 -8.64 -14.11
C ARG A 140 -14.48 -9.53 -14.99
N ASP A 141 -15.30 -10.41 -14.39
CA ASP A 141 -16.32 -11.12 -15.16
C ASP A 141 -17.46 -10.16 -15.52
N VAL A 142 -17.45 -9.70 -16.77
CA VAL A 142 -18.45 -8.76 -17.28
C VAL A 142 -19.84 -9.38 -17.46
N ALA A 143 -19.92 -10.72 -17.49
CA ALA A 143 -21.17 -11.45 -17.64
C ALA A 143 -21.89 -11.67 -16.30
N ASP A 144 -21.16 -11.67 -15.18
CA ASP A 144 -21.76 -11.73 -13.85
C ASP A 144 -22.30 -10.34 -13.43
N PRO A 145 -23.63 -10.18 -13.24
CA PRO A 145 -24.22 -8.91 -12.82
C PRO A 145 -23.81 -8.48 -11.40
N TYR A 146 -23.26 -9.40 -10.60
CA TYR A 146 -22.76 -9.15 -9.25
C TYR A 146 -21.24 -8.85 -9.21
N ALA A 147 -20.57 -8.79 -10.37
CA ALA A 147 -19.19 -8.35 -10.44
C ALA A 147 -19.10 -6.84 -10.21
N ASP A 148 -18.39 -6.45 -9.15
CA ASP A 148 -18.17 -5.05 -8.78
C ASP A 148 -17.27 -4.33 -9.79
N ARG A 149 -17.06 -3.03 -9.61
CA ARG A 149 -16.20 -2.17 -10.43
C ARG A 149 -14.97 -1.75 -9.63
N MET A 150 -13.81 -1.67 -10.27
CA MET A 150 -12.61 -1.11 -9.64
C MET A 150 -12.82 0.37 -9.25
N ALA A 151 -13.71 1.09 -9.92
CA ALA A 151 -14.15 2.42 -9.51
C ALA A 151 -14.73 2.49 -8.09
N SER A 152 -15.46 1.46 -7.64
CA SER A 152 -16.08 1.44 -6.30
C SER A 152 -15.01 1.49 -5.20
N ARG A 153 -13.81 0.99 -5.52
CA ARG A 153 -12.66 0.92 -4.61
C ARG A 153 -12.09 2.28 -4.28
N ILE A 154 -12.30 3.31 -5.10
CA ILE A 154 -11.88 4.69 -4.78
C ILE A 154 -12.53 5.17 -3.48
N GLY A 155 -13.85 4.97 -3.36
CA GLY A 155 -14.59 5.37 -2.15
C GLY A 155 -14.24 4.49 -0.95
N ALA A 156 -14.04 3.19 -1.17
CA ALA A 156 -13.62 2.27 -0.12
C ALA A 156 -12.21 2.60 0.41
N ALA A 157 -11.29 2.97 -0.48
CA ALA A 157 -9.93 3.38 -0.15
C ALA A 157 -9.91 4.71 0.60
N ASP A 158 -10.77 5.67 0.25
CA ASP A 158 -10.89 6.93 0.98
C ASP A 158 -11.51 6.76 2.38
N ASN A 159 -12.39 5.77 2.56
CA ASN A 159 -13.12 5.53 3.81
C ASN A 159 -12.18 5.11 4.97
N GLY A 160 -11.59 6.11 5.63
CA GLY A 160 -10.60 5.92 6.70
C GLY A 160 -9.17 6.32 6.30
N ALA A 161 -8.96 6.84 5.09
CA ALA A 161 -7.66 7.36 4.64
C ALA A 161 -7.29 8.70 5.31
N GLY A 162 -8.28 9.41 5.87
CA GLY A 162 -8.09 10.70 6.53
C GLY A 162 -7.85 11.84 5.55
N ILE A 163 -8.30 11.71 4.29
CA ILE A 163 -8.23 12.79 3.31
C ILE A 163 -9.40 13.74 3.57
N GLN A 164 -9.12 15.03 3.75
CA GLN A 164 -10.13 16.02 4.05
C GLN A 164 -10.75 16.57 2.76
N SER A 165 -12.07 16.40 2.61
CA SER A 165 -12.87 16.90 1.48
C SER A 165 -12.31 16.51 0.09
N PRO A 166 -12.06 15.22 -0.18
CA PRO A 166 -11.58 14.82 -1.49
C PRO A 166 -12.69 14.95 -2.55
N LEU A 167 -12.29 15.31 -3.77
CA LEU A 167 -13.13 15.25 -4.95
C LEU A 167 -12.47 14.32 -5.97
N TYR A 168 -12.92 13.07 -6.07
CA TYR A 168 -12.32 12.11 -7.01
C TYR A 168 -12.99 12.19 -8.38
N ILE A 169 -12.17 12.27 -9.44
CA ILE A 169 -12.62 12.10 -10.82
C ILE A 169 -12.04 10.80 -11.33
N ARG A 170 -12.89 9.80 -11.56
CA ARG A 170 -12.45 8.56 -12.23
C ARG A 170 -12.16 8.87 -13.70
N LEU A 171 -10.93 8.63 -14.11
CA LEU A 171 -10.47 8.79 -15.49
C LEU A 171 -10.60 7.50 -16.28
N ASP A 172 -10.20 6.37 -15.70
CA ASP A 172 -10.26 5.06 -16.34
C ASP A 172 -10.37 3.93 -15.30
N GLU A 173 -10.74 2.75 -15.78
CA GLU A 173 -10.86 1.51 -15.02
C GLU A 173 -10.24 0.35 -15.80
N ILE A 174 -9.13 -0.19 -15.30
CA ILE A 174 -8.32 -1.20 -15.98
C ILE A 174 -8.50 -2.55 -15.27
N HIS A 175 -8.82 -3.58 -16.04
CA HIS A 175 -9.00 -4.95 -15.56
C HIS A 175 -8.02 -5.86 -16.28
N THR A 176 -6.95 -6.26 -15.61
CA THR A 176 -5.85 -6.99 -16.25
C THR A 176 -5.12 -7.91 -15.27
N GLU A 177 -4.50 -8.96 -15.80
CA GLU A 177 -3.51 -9.78 -15.08
C GLU A 177 -2.08 -9.22 -15.23
N HIS A 178 -1.89 -8.15 -16.01
CA HIS A 178 -0.60 -7.68 -16.50
C HIS A 178 -0.34 -6.24 -16.05
N GLY A 179 0.69 -6.04 -15.23
CA GLY A 179 0.99 -4.73 -14.66
C GLY A 179 1.56 -3.73 -15.68
N ASP A 180 2.21 -4.24 -16.72
CA ASP A 180 2.68 -3.49 -17.89
C ASP A 180 1.53 -2.82 -18.64
N GLU A 181 0.37 -3.46 -18.79
CA GLU A 181 -0.81 -2.84 -19.42
C GLU A 181 -1.30 -1.60 -18.63
N VAL A 182 -1.19 -1.61 -17.29
CA VAL A 182 -1.53 -0.45 -16.45
C VAL A 182 -0.57 0.72 -16.72
N VAL A 183 0.71 0.41 -16.89
CA VAL A 183 1.75 1.42 -17.18
C VAL A 183 1.59 1.98 -18.59
N ASP A 184 1.37 1.12 -19.59
CA ASP A 184 1.15 1.53 -20.98
C ASP A 184 -0.07 2.46 -21.09
N ARG A 185 -1.17 2.09 -20.42
CA ARG A 185 -2.39 2.90 -20.40
C ARG A 185 -2.19 4.25 -19.73
N LEU A 186 -1.34 4.31 -18.70
CA LEU A 186 -0.98 5.56 -18.05
C LEU A 186 -0.20 6.49 -18.98
N PHE A 187 0.80 5.96 -19.72
CA PHE A 187 1.53 6.74 -20.71
C PHE A 187 0.59 7.26 -21.81
N GLU A 188 -0.27 6.39 -22.36
CA GLU A 188 -1.28 6.79 -23.35
C GLU A 188 -2.20 7.90 -22.81
N PHE A 189 -2.55 7.84 -21.52
CA PHE A 189 -3.39 8.86 -20.89
C PHE A 189 -2.71 10.23 -20.88
N PHE A 190 -1.43 10.30 -20.52
CA PHE A 190 -0.68 11.56 -20.51
C PHE A 190 -0.37 12.08 -21.93
N ASP A 191 -0.13 11.18 -22.89
CA ASP A 191 0.07 11.55 -24.29
C ASP A 191 -1.19 12.17 -24.91
N THR A 192 -2.36 11.64 -24.56
CA THR A 192 -3.66 12.14 -25.03
C THR A 192 -4.17 13.35 -24.22
N HIS A 193 -3.65 13.57 -23.01
CA HIS A 193 -4.03 14.68 -22.12
C HIS A 193 -2.80 15.45 -21.60
N PRO A 194 -2.07 16.18 -22.48
CA PRO A 194 -0.81 16.83 -22.11
C PRO A 194 -0.99 17.89 -21.00
N ASN A 195 -2.18 18.45 -20.84
CA ASN A 195 -2.47 19.45 -19.81
C ASN A 195 -2.79 18.86 -18.43
N LEU A 196 -2.83 17.53 -18.30
CA LEU A 196 -3.12 16.86 -17.03
C LEU A 196 -1.88 16.90 -16.14
N PRO A 197 -1.91 17.57 -14.96
CA PRO A 197 -0.71 17.76 -14.17
C PRO A 197 -0.30 16.53 -13.35
N ALA A 198 -1.29 15.72 -12.93
CA ALA A 198 -1.07 14.53 -12.14
C ALA A 198 -2.27 13.58 -12.17
N VAL A 199 -1.99 12.29 -11.98
CA VAL A 199 -2.95 11.21 -11.83
C VAL A 199 -2.59 10.39 -10.60
N VAL A 200 -3.62 9.87 -9.93
CA VAL A 200 -3.50 8.83 -8.92
C VAL A 200 -3.82 7.49 -9.57
N VAL A 201 -2.91 6.55 -9.49
CA VAL A 201 -3.19 5.16 -9.90
C VAL A 201 -3.46 4.35 -8.64
N LEU A 202 -4.70 3.89 -8.50
CA LEU A 202 -5.10 2.94 -7.47
C LEU A 202 -5.02 1.54 -8.06
N VAL A 203 -4.06 0.75 -7.60
CA VAL A 203 -3.92 -0.65 -7.99
C VAL A 203 -4.32 -1.52 -6.82
N GLU A 204 -5.22 -2.47 -7.04
CA GLU A 204 -5.52 -3.51 -6.07
C GLU A 204 -5.56 -4.89 -6.69
N ASP A 205 -4.90 -5.83 -6.03
CA ASP A 205 -5.13 -7.23 -6.27
C ASP A 205 -4.95 -8.04 -4.99
N GLY A 206 -5.73 -9.12 -4.89
CA GLY A 206 -5.78 -10.02 -3.75
C GLY A 206 -7.12 -10.74 -3.66
N LEU A 207 -7.23 -11.65 -2.70
CA LEU A 207 -8.37 -12.55 -2.55
C LEU A 207 -9.72 -11.82 -2.57
N ASN A 208 -9.87 -10.77 -1.75
CA ASN A 208 -11.11 -10.02 -1.65
C ASN A 208 -11.43 -9.23 -2.92
N THR A 209 -10.42 -8.64 -3.58
CA THR A 209 -10.62 -7.87 -4.81
C THR A 209 -11.00 -8.80 -5.96
N ARG A 210 -10.34 -9.96 -6.11
CA ARG A 210 -10.70 -11.00 -7.10
C ARG A 210 -12.09 -11.59 -6.85
N ALA A 211 -12.45 -11.80 -5.58
CA ALA A 211 -13.82 -12.20 -5.20
C ALA A 211 -14.86 -11.15 -5.60
N SER A 212 -14.60 -9.86 -5.34
CA SER A 212 -15.51 -8.76 -5.71
C SER A 212 -15.63 -8.57 -7.23
N MET A 213 -14.52 -8.72 -7.97
CA MET A 213 -14.51 -8.62 -9.44
C MET A 213 -15.06 -9.88 -10.14
N ARG A 214 -15.37 -10.94 -9.38
CA ARG A 214 -15.77 -12.25 -9.93
C ARG A 214 -14.75 -12.79 -10.92
N THR A 215 -13.47 -12.56 -10.63
CA THR A 215 -12.38 -12.96 -11.52
C THR A 215 -12.45 -14.46 -11.79
N LEU A 216 -12.42 -14.84 -13.07
CA LEU A 216 -12.48 -16.24 -13.49
C LEU A 216 -11.26 -17.01 -12.99
N GLY A 217 -11.44 -18.31 -12.73
CA GLY A 217 -10.38 -19.20 -12.26
C GLY A 217 -10.79 -19.94 -10.99
N GLU A 218 -10.08 -19.68 -9.90
CA GLU A 218 -10.38 -20.28 -8.60
C GLU A 218 -11.67 -19.70 -7.99
N ASP A 219 -12.28 -20.42 -7.04
CA ASP A 219 -13.44 -19.92 -6.31
C ASP A 219 -13.03 -18.91 -5.22
N TYR A 220 -12.67 -17.70 -5.65
CA TYR A 220 -12.28 -16.62 -4.77
C TYR A 220 -13.39 -16.22 -3.79
N LEU A 221 -14.66 -16.37 -4.19
CA LEU A 221 -15.80 -15.99 -3.38
C LEU A 221 -15.93 -16.90 -2.16
N GLU A 222 -15.87 -18.22 -2.36
CA GLU A 222 -15.89 -19.18 -1.27
C GLU A 222 -14.64 -19.05 -0.39
N GLN A 223 -13.46 -18.91 -0.99
CA GLN A 223 -12.21 -18.67 -0.25
C GLN A 223 -12.27 -17.40 0.63
N ALA A 224 -12.80 -16.29 0.10
CA ALA A 224 -12.94 -15.03 0.83
C ALA A 224 -13.91 -15.15 2.01
N ARG A 225 -14.98 -15.93 1.89
CA ARG A 225 -16.04 -16.07 2.90
C ARG A 225 -15.75 -17.14 3.95
N ARG A 226 -14.96 -18.16 3.63
CA ARG A 226 -14.71 -19.30 4.50
C ARG A 226 -14.07 -18.91 5.83
N SER A 227 -14.56 -19.44 6.94
CA SER A 227 -13.89 -19.36 8.24
C SER A 227 -12.88 -20.49 8.38
N ALA A 228 -11.62 -20.19 8.08
CA ALA A 228 -10.49 -21.11 8.18
C ALA A 228 -9.18 -20.31 8.24
N PHE A 229 -8.17 -20.90 8.87
CA PHE A 229 -6.81 -20.45 8.66
C PHE A 229 -6.42 -20.70 7.21
N PHE A 230 -5.79 -19.71 6.59
CA PHE A 230 -5.59 -19.65 5.16
C PHE A 230 -4.18 -19.14 4.88
N VAL A 231 -3.50 -19.79 3.95
CA VAL A 231 -2.28 -19.26 3.32
C VAL A 231 -2.64 -19.01 1.87
N PRO A 232 -2.42 -17.80 1.33
CA PRO A 232 -2.64 -17.54 -0.09
C PRO A 232 -1.87 -18.55 -0.95
N GLU A 233 -2.58 -19.38 -1.72
CA GLU A 233 -2.00 -20.53 -2.43
C GLU A 233 -1.18 -20.12 -3.67
N ARG A 234 -1.37 -18.90 -4.17
CA ARG A 234 -0.57 -18.34 -5.27
C ARG A 234 0.83 -17.95 -4.79
N ARG A 235 1.79 -18.86 -5.02
CA ARG A 235 3.24 -18.71 -4.73
C ARG A 235 3.94 -17.67 -5.61
N THR A 236 3.40 -17.42 -6.78
CA THR A 236 3.94 -16.50 -7.77
C THR A 236 2.89 -15.45 -8.02
N CYS A 237 3.18 -14.21 -7.66
CA CYS A 237 2.66 -13.07 -8.41
C CYS A 237 3.52 -13.02 -9.67
N PRO A 238 3.05 -13.37 -10.88
CA PRO A 238 3.71 -12.84 -12.06
C PRO A 238 3.52 -11.32 -12.07
N HIS A 239 2.36 -10.83 -11.61
CA HIS A 239 2.06 -9.40 -11.52
C HIS A 239 1.16 -9.12 -10.30
N PHE A 240 1.63 -8.24 -9.42
CA PHE A 240 0.92 -7.54 -8.34
C PHE A 240 0.05 -8.38 -7.37
N CYS A 241 0.57 -8.70 -6.18
CA CYS A 241 -0.26 -8.76 -4.95
C CYS A 241 0.08 -7.53 -4.11
N VAL A 242 -0.18 -6.38 -4.71
CA VAL A 242 0.24 -5.08 -4.22
C VAL A 242 -0.97 -4.18 -4.24
N ARG A 243 -1.33 -3.66 -3.08
CA ARG A 243 -2.15 -2.45 -3.06
C ARG A 243 -1.19 -1.28 -3.17
N GLY A 244 -1.20 -0.64 -4.33
CA GLY A 244 -0.35 0.48 -4.68
C GLY A 244 -1.20 1.72 -4.95
N GLY A 245 -0.86 2.84 -4.32
CA GLY A 245 -1.42 4.15 -4.62
C GLY A 245 -0.27 5.01 -5.12
N LEU A 246 -0.26 5.33 -6.41
CA LEU A 246 0.86 6.04 -7.02
C LEU A 246 0.38 7.43 -7.45
N LYS A 247 0.97 8.49 -6.90
CA LYS A 247 0.82 9.84 -7.41
C LYS A 247 1.88 10.04 -8.49
N ILE A 248 1.45 10.23 -9.72
CA ILE A 248 2.32 10.39 -10.87
C ILE A 248 2.03 11.74 -11.49
N SER A 249 3.07 12.51 -11.79
CA SER A 249 2.97 13.84 -12.37
C SER A 249 3.81 13.91 -13.63
N SER A 250 3.23 14.49 -14.67
CA SER A 250 3.95 14.89 -15.87
C SER A 250 4.47 16.32 -15.70
N HIS A 251 5.59 16.63 -16.33
CA HIS A 251 6.05 18.01 -16.52
C HIS A 251 5.88 18.36 -18.00
N VAL A 252 4.87 19.16 -18.33
CA VAL A 252 4.86 19.93 -19.59
C VAL A 252 5.45 21.29 -19.27
N ARG A 253 6.65 21.54 -19.79
CA ARG A 253 7.26 22.87 -19.74
C ARG A 253 6.61 23.71 -20.84
N ALA A 254 5.89 24.76 -20.46
CA ALA A 254 5.57 25.88 -21.36
C ALA A 254 6.84 26.66 -21.69
#